data_AF-A0A2D2CXK3-F1
#
_entry.id   AF-A0A2D2CXK3-F1
#
_cell.length_a   1.000
_cell.length_b   1.000
_cell.length_c   1.000
_cell.angle_alpha   90.00
_cell.angle_beta   90.00
_cell.angle_gamma   90.00
#
_symmetry.space_group_name_H-M   'P 1'
#
loop_
_entity.id
_entity.type
_entity.pdbx_description
1 polymer ?
#
loop_
_entity_poly.entity_id
_entity_poly.type
_entity_poly.pdbx_seq_one_letter_code
_entity_poly.pdbx_strand_id
1 'polypeptide(L)'
;MMMMFFGDSHSRQFQSDNPGTWAHVSFSGATMKGLRRDKSKVGHSRAIRTMSMIPVQKTVFIMLGQVDMDVTFYRDVATRGAFDETEFFTERAMIYRAFADGLLMMAEPFITHVCILGPQVTTLDDDVFGSATAALARVPEEDFKREVYKIDCSHVERCRRAKRFNDIVADWFSNEEKVSFHRIDNDMVDENYLIRKEFIRPRKTDHHARNDMTLPLWQDRLQDFVPRYKHIVARRHAHKLALAAKASAPAPAVEALALVGEPAAAVPANEAAPRDENAVQAWLKRWGRQA
;
A
#
# COMPACT_ATOMS: atom_id res chain seq x y z
N MET A 1 11.10 12.52 19.62
CA MET A 1 11.65 11.62 18.59
C MET A 1 10.99 11.97 17.26
N MET A 2 11.78 12.19 16.21
CA MET A 2 11.28 12.51 14.87
C MET A 2 11.09 11.23 14.05
N MET A 3 10.10 11.23 13.17
CA MET A 3 9.88 10.16 12.19
C MET A 3 10.21 10.71 10.82
N MET A 4 11.09 10.04 10.09
CA MET A 4 11.44 10.43 8.73
C MET A 4 11.07 9.31 7.77
N PHE A 5 10.09 9.56 6.91
CA PHE A 5 9.61 8.59 5.94
C PHE A 5 10.11 8.95 4.55
N PHE A 6 10.83 8.03 3.94
CA PHE A 6 11.37 8.15 2.60
C PHE A 6 10.86 7.01 1.75
N GLY A 7 10.41 7.31 0.54
CA GLY A 7 10.03 6.23 -0.36
C GLY A 7 9.68 6.66 -1.75
N ASP A 8 9.22 5.72 -2.56
CA ASP A 8 8.68 6.00 -3.89
C ASP A 8 7.24 6.55 -3.80
N SER A 9 6.49 6.52 -4.89
CA SER A 9 5.11 7.03 -4.90
C SER A 9 4.16 6.25 -3.99
N HIS A 10 4.46 5.00 -3.66
CA HIS A 10 3.63 4.15 -2.80
C HIS A 10 3.65 4.63 -1.34
N SER A 11 4.75 5.26 -0.93
CA SER A 11 4.87 5.85 0.42
C SER A 11 3.96 7.04 0.67
N ARG A 12 3.36 7.66 -0.36
CA ARG A 12 2.53 8.88 -0.21
C ARG A 12 1.32 8.70 0.71
N GLN A 13 0.86 7.47 0.88
CA GLN A 13 -0.22 7.17 1.81
C GLN A 13 0.10 7.50 3.28
N PHE A 14 1.40 7.65 3.63
CA PHE A 14 1.83 8.04 4.97
C PHE A 14 1.97 9.56 5.17
N GLN A 15 1.66 10.39 4.16
CA GLN A 15 1.88 11.83 4.22
C GLN A 15 0.88 12.57 5.15
N SER A 16 -0.31 11.99 5.39
CA SER A 16 -1.45 12.69 6.00
C SER A 16 -1.47 12.77 7.52
N ASP A 17 -0.56 12.08 8.23
CA ASP A 17 -0.94 11.60 9.57
C ASP A 17 -0.33 12.32 10.77
N ASN A 18 0.67 13.21 10.62
CA ASN A 18 1.46 13.62 11.79
C ASN A 18 2.00 15.08 11.72
N PRO A 19 1.31 16.08 12.27
CA PRO A 19 1.89 17.41 12.41
C PRO A 19 3.06 17.41 13.42
N GLY A 20 4.16 18.07 13.07
CA GLY A 20 5.23 18.49 14.00
C GLY A 20 6.38 17.50 14.27
N THR A 21 6.19 16.19 14.11
CA THR A 21 7.25 15.18 14.35
C THR A 21 7.51 14.27 13.16
N TRP A 22 6.98 14.61 11.99
CA TRP A 22 6.99 13.77 10.80
C TRP A 22 7.54 14.53 9.61
N ALA A 23 8.59 13.99 9.02
CA ALA A 23 9.07 14.41 7.72
C ALA A 23 8.76 13.30 6.73
N HIS A 24 8.12 13.64 5.61
CA HIS A 24 7.82 12.69 4.54
C HIS A 24 8.38 13.23 3.23
N VAL A 25 9.14 12.40 2.52
CA VAL A 25 9.62 12.72 1.18
C VAL A 25 9.38 11.52 0.26
N SER A 26 8.54 11.74 -0.76
CA SER A 26 8.27 10.77 -1.81
C SER A 26 9.04 11.13 -3.09
N PHE A 27 9.69 10.11 -3.66
CA PHE A 27 10.55 10.21 -4.82
C PHE A 27 9.96 9.39 -5.97
N SER A 28 9.18 10.01 -6.85
CA SER A 28 8.57 9.29 -7.99
C SER A 28 9.62 8.63 -8.88
N GLY A 29 9.46 7.33 -9.13
CA GLY A 29 10.40 6.56 -9.94
C GLY A 29 11.72 6.22 -9.23
N ALA A 30 11.83 6.43 -7.91
CA ALA A 30 13.00 6.00 -7.16
C ALA A 30 13.12 4.48 -7.15
N THR A 31 14.36 4.03 -7.32
CA THR A 31 14.73 2.61 -7.31
C THR A 31 15.77 2.38 -6.24
N MET A 32 15.85 1.17 -5.71
CA MET A 32 16.91 0.73 -4.81
C MET A 32 18.28 0.98 -5.45
N LYS A 33 18.44 0.70 -6.74
CA LYS A 33 19.70 0.97 -7.47
C LYS A 33 20.16 2.42 -7.38
N GLY A 34 19.22 3.37 -7.26
CA GLY A 34 19.53 4.78 -7.08
C GLY A 34 20.14 5.12 -5.71
N LEU A 35 20.00 4.27 -4.70
CA LEU A 35 20.60 4.46 -3.36
C LEU A 35 22.14 4.40 -3.39
N ARG A 36 22.72 3.62 -4.31
CA ARG A 36 24.19 3.53 -4.49
C ARG A 36 24.85 4.84 -4.93
N ARG A 37 24.07 5.76 -5.52
CA ARG A 37 24.61 6.94 -6.20
C ARG A 37 24.11 8.20 -5.52
N ASP A 38 25.00 8.97 -4.93
CA ASP A 38 24.66 10.28 -4.36
C ASP A 38 24.04 11.22 -5.41
N LYS A 39 24.48 11.10 -6.67
CA LYS A 39 23.96 11.85 -7.82
C LYS A 39 23.08 10.97 -8.72
N SER A 40 22.21 10.14 -8.13
CA SER A 40 21.19 9.42 -8.92
C SER A 40 20.26 10.43 -9.61
N LYS A 41 19.67 10.06 -10.76
CA LYS A 41 18.78 10.96 -11.52
C LYS A 41 17.62 11.50 -10.68
N VAL A 42 17.14 10.71 -9.72
CA VAL A 42 16.05 11.07 -8.80
C VAL A 42 16.57 11.79 -7.55
N GLY A 43 17.86 11.67 -7.22
CA GLY A 43 18.50 12.35 -6.09
C GLY A 43 18.12 11.82 -4.70
N HIS A 44 17.32 10.75 -4.62
CA HIS A 44 16.78 10.26 -3.34
C HIS A 44 17.87 9.81 -2.36
N SER A 45 18.97 9.19 -2.82
CA SER A 45 20.08 8.81 -1.95
C SER A 45 20.62 10.02 -1.17
N ARG A 46 21.04 11.08 -1.87
CA ARG A 46 21.54 12.30 -1.24
C ARG A 46 20.51 12.95 -0.32
N ALA A 47 19.26 13.05 -0.75
CA ALA A 47 18.20 13.65 0.06
C ALA A 47 18.01 12.89 1.38
N ILE A 48 17.92 11.56 1.34
CA ILE A 48 17.78 10.72 2.53
C ILE A 48 18.98 10.87 3.45
N ARG A 49 20.21 10.80 2.91
CA ARG A 49 21.45 10.98 3.71
C ARG A 49 21.48 12.35 4.38
N THR A 50 21.21 13.42 3.63
CA THR A 50 21.21 14.79 4.13
C THR A 50 20.20 14.98 5.27
N MET A 51 18.96 14.50 5.09
CA MET A 51 17.94 14.62 6.13
C MET A 51 18.27 13.75 7.35
N SER A 52 18.82 12.56 7.14
CA SER A 52 19.20 11.66 8.23
C SER A 52 20.28 12.24 9.16
N MET A 53 21.13 13.15 8.65
CA MET A 53 22.17 13.85 9.42
C MET A 53 21.65 14.98 10.33
N ILE A 54 20.36 15.34 10.27
CA ILE A 54 19.80 16.36 11.17
C ILE A 54 20.00 15.91 12.63
N PRO A 55 20.55 16.74 13.55
CA PRO A 55 20.98 16.31 14.89
C PRO A 55 19.80 16.19 15.88
N VAL A 56 18.82 15.35 15.54
CA VAL A 56 17.62 15.06 16.34
C VAL A 56 17.42 13.55 16.35
N GLN A 57 17.11 13.00 17.53
CA GLN A 57 16.76 11.58 17.69
C GLN A 57 15.60 11.20 16.78
N LYS A 58 15.80 10.20 15.91
CA LYS A 58 14.85 9.86 14.84
C LYS A 58 14.79 8.38 14.51
N THR A 59 13.61 7.96 14.07
CA THR A 59 13.40 6.68 13.36
C THR A 59 13.23 6.96 11.87
N VAL A 60 13.96 6.23 11.04
CA VAL A 60 13.96 6.39 9.59
C VAL A 60 13.19 5.24 8.95
N PHE A 61 12.19 5.55 8.14
CA PHE A 61 11.42 4.59 7.35
C PHE A 61 11.83 4.70 5.88
N ILE A 62 12.09 3.57 5.24
CA ILE A 62 12.47 3.48 3.83
C ILE A 62 11.52 2.52 3.11
N MET A 63 10.77 3.02 2.14
CA MET A 63 9.87 2.23 1.29
C MET A 63 10.23 2.45 -0.18
N LEU A 64 11.10 1.59 -0.70
CA LEU A 64 11.53 1.62 -2.11
C LEU A 64 11.43 0.19 -2.67
N GLY A 65 11.70 0.06 -3.96
CA GLY A 65 11.78 -1.25 -4.60
C GLY A 65 10.55 -1.61 -5.40
N GLN A 66 9.41 -0.91 -5.27
CA GLN A 66 8.25 -1.21 -6.11
C GLN A 66 8.57 -0.97 -7.59
N VAL A 67 9.23 0.15 -7.90
CA VAL A 67 9.71 0.44 -9.25
C VAL A 67 10.74 -0.59 -9.70
N ASP A 68 11.54 -1.14 -8.78
CA ASP A 68 12.49 -2.18 -9.16
C ASP A 68 11.78 -3.45 -9.63
N MET A 69 10.79 -3.90 -8.85
CA MET A 69 10.02 -5.13 -9.09
C MET A 69 9.06 -5.01 -10.27
N ASP A 70 8.31 -3.91 -10.36
CA ASP A 70 7.27 -3.75 -11.39
C ASP A 70 7.81 -3.23 -12.72
N VAL A 71 8.98 -2.57 -12.74
CA VAL A 71 9.46 -1.86 -13.93
C VAL A 71 10.88 -2.25 -14.30
N THR A 72 11.86 -2.04 -13.42
CA THR A 72 13.26 -2.25 -13.83
C THR A 72 13.61 -3.70 -14.06
N PHE A 73 12.99 -4.64 -13.34
CA PHE A 73 13.14 -6.07 -13.57
C PHE A 73 12.80 -6.40 -15.03
N TYR A 74 11.59 -6.08 -15.46
CA TYR A 74 11.13 -6.40 -16.82
C TYR A 74 11.83 -5.57 -17.89
N ARG A 75 12.22 -4.33 -17.60
CA ARG A 75 13.07 -3.55 -18.51
C ARG A 75 14.42 -4.24 -18.73
N ASP A 76 15.05 -4.70 -17.65
CA ASP A 76 16.36 -5.34 -17.73
C ASP A 76 16.24 -6.68 -18.49
N VAL A 77 15.16 -7.45 -18.28
CA VAL A 77 14.83 -8.62 -19.13
C VAL A 77 14.68 -8.21 -20.60
N ALA A 78 13.85 -7.20 -20.89
CA ALA A 78 13.54 -6.79 -22.26
C ALA A 78 14.75 -6.25 -23.04
N THR A 79 15.70 -5.62 -22.34
CA THR A 79 16.85 -4.95 -22.97
C THR A 79 18.11 -5.81 -22.98
N ARG A 80 18.24 -6.80 -22.10
CA ARG A 80 19.44 -7.65 -21.99
C ARG A 80 19.20 -9.08 -22.50
N GLY A 81 17.95 -9.51 -22.60
CA GLY A 81 17.59 -10.89 -22.97
C GLY A 81 17.91 -11.86 -21.84
N ALA A 82 19.17 -12.32 -21.76
CA ALA A 82 19.61 -13.20 -20.67
C ALA A 82 19.59 -12.44 -19.33
N PHE A 83 18.78 -12.94 -18.40
CA PHE A 83 18.52 -12.27 -17.13
C PHE A 83 18.51 -13.28 -15.98
N ASP A 84 19.34 -13.05 -14.98
CA ASP A 84 19.38 -13.82 -13.73
C ASP A 84 18.58 -13.07 -12.65
N GLU A 85 17.44 -13.64 -12.28
CA GLU A 85 16.58 -13.12 -11.22
C GLU A 85 17.27 -13.11 -9.84
N THR A 86 18.08 -14.13 -9.56
CA THR A 86 18.79 -14.26 -8.28
C THR A 86 19.87 -13.18 -8.18
N GLU A 87 20.63 -12.95 -9.26
CA GLU A 87 21.61 -11.86 -9.31
C GLU A 87 20.91 -10.51 -9.14
N PHE A 88 19.79 -10.30 -9.83
CA PHE A 88 19.02 -9.05 -9.72
C PHE A 88 18.58 -8.81 -8.28
N PHE A 89 17.94 -9.79 -7.61
CA PHE A 89 17.49 -9.64 -6.23
C PHE A 89 18.65 -9.44 -5.26
N THR A 90 19.71 -10.23 -5.39
CA THR A 90 20.91 -10.13 -4.54
C THR A 90 21.55 -8.75 -4.66
N GLU A 91 21.71 -8.21 -5.89
CA GLU A 91 22.25 -6.85 -6.09
C GLU A 91 21.41 -5.82 -5.32
N ARG A 92 20.07 -5.88 -5.41
CA ARG A 92 19.19 -4.90 -4.74
C ARG A 92 19.21 -5.05 -3.22
N ALA A 93 19.23 -6.28 -2.69
CA ALA A 93 19.34 -6.54 -1.27
C ALA A 93 20.66 -5.98 -0.70
N MET A 94 21.80 -6.20 -1.39
CA MET A 94 23.10 -5.61 -1.02
C MET A 94 23.07 -4.09 -0.97
N ILE A 95 22.37 -3.47 -1.90
CA ILE A 95 22.25 -2.02 -1.94
C ILE A 95 21.48 -1.51 -0.73
N TYR A 96 20.37 -2.18 -0.37
CA TYR A 96 19.63 -1.81 0.83
C TYR A 96 20.46 -1.94 2.08
N ARG A 97 21.15 -3.08 2.23
CA ARG A 97 22.01 -3.35 3.37
C ARG A 97 23.09 -2.29 3.54
N ALA A 98 23.91 -2.10 2.50
CA ALA A 98 24.98 -1.11 2.52
C ALA A 98 24.46 0.32 2.73
N PHE A 99 23.26 0.64 2.24
CA PHE A 99 22.66 1.95 2.46
C PHE A 99 22.21 2.13 3.91
N ALA A 100 21.54 1.15 4.51
CA ALA A 100 21.10 1.19 5.90
C ALA A 100 22.29 1.27 6.88
N ASP A 101 23.30 0.42 6.68
CA ASP A 101 24.54 0.44 7.46
C ASP A 101 25.22 1.82 7.34
N GLY A 102 25.30 2.36 6.13
CA GLY A 102 25.84 3.69 5.88
C GLY A 102 25.06 4.81 6.58
N LEU A 103 23.72 4.74 6.64
CA LEU A 103 22.90 5.71 7.37
C LEU A 103 23.20 5.69 8.86
N LEU A 104 23.26 4.48 9.45
CA LEU A 104 23.57 4.32 10.87
C LEU A 104 24.95 4.89 11.21
N MET A 105 25.97 4.56 10.41
CA MET A 105 27.34 5.07 10.61
C MET A 105 27.44 6.59 10.52
N MET A 106 26.75 7.22 9.56
CA MET A 106 26.88 8.66 9.32
C MET A 106 26.11 9.53 10.32
N ALA A 107 25.06 8.98 10.93
CA ALA A 107 24.13 9.76 11.74
C ALA A 107 23.98 9.22 13.17
N GLU A 108 24.92 8.40 13.64
CA GLU A 108 25.06 8.09 15.06
C GLU A 108 25.42 9.37 15.84
N PRO A 109 24.81 9.65 17.02
CA PRO A 109 23.86 8.83 17.79
C PRO A 109 22.38 9.12 17.49
N PHE A 110 22.07 9.86 16.43
CA PHE A 110 20.73 10.42 16.20
C PHE A 110 19.73 9.47 15.55
N ILE A 111 20.17 8.41 14.85
CA ILE A 111 19.25 7.38 14.35
C ILE A 111 19.06 6.31 15.42
N THR A 112 17.84 6.19 15.93
CA THR A 112 17.46 5.13 16.87
C THR A 112 17.19 3.82 16.15
N HIS A 113 16.54 3.90 14.98
CA HIS A 113 16.12 2.71 14.22
C HIS A 113 15.91 3.04 12.74
N VAL A 114 16.15 2.04 11.88
CA VAL A 114 15.83 2.08 10.45
C VAL A 114 14.79 0.99 10.14
N CYS A 115 13.61 1.41 9.71
CA CYS A 115 12.51 0.54 9.29
C CYS A 115 12.49 0.48 7.76
N ILE A 116 12.80 -0.67 7.18
CA ILE A 116 12.66 -0.90 5.73
C ILE A 116 11.32 -1.60 5.49
N LEU A 117 10.49 -1.02 4.63
CA LEU A 117 9.25 -1.64 4.17
C LEU A 117 9.53 -2.28 2.81
N GLY A 118 9.29 -3.58 2.70
CA GLY A 118 9.43 -4.29 1.42
C GLY A 118 8.46 -3.78 0.35
N PRO A 119 8.76 -3.95 -0.94
CA PRO A 119 7.77 -3.73 -2.00
C PRO A 119 6.51 -4.56 -1.74
N GLN A 120 5.37 -4.00 -2.13
CA GLN A 120 4.10 -4.71 -2.12
C GLN A 120 4.04 -5.71 -3.29
N VAL A 121 3.13 -6.68 -3.19
CA VAL A 121 2.77 -7.50 -4.35
C VAL A 121 2.14 -6.65 -5.46
N THR A 122 2.28 -7.11 -6.70
CA THR A 122 1.78 -6.37 -7.87
C THR A 122 0.25 -6.26 -7.82
N THR A 123 -0.28 -5.09 -8.14
CA THR A 123 -1.72 -4.81 -8.24
C THR A 123 -2.23 -4.85 -9.68
N LEU A 124 -1.30 -5.01 -10.63
CA LEU A 124 -1.56 -4.87 -12.04
C LEU A 124 -2.12 -6.18 -12.59
N ASP A 125 -3.28 -6.11 -13.24
CA ASP A 125 -3.93 -7.25 -13.88
C ASP A 125 -3.11 -7.77 -15.07
N ASP A 126 -3.27 -9.06 -15.40
CA ASP A 126 -2.53 -9.72 -16.49
C ASP A 126 -2.88 -9.15 -17.88
N ASP A 127 -4.14 -8.72 -18.07
CA ASP A 127 -4.64 -8.19 -19.35
C ASP A 127 -3.96 -6.87 -19.75
N VAL A 128 -3.50 -6.08 -18.78
CA VAL A 128 -2.85 -4.78 -19.00
C VAL A 128 -1.36 -4.78 -18.68
N PHE A 129 -0.83 -5.87 -18.10
CA PHE A 129 0.55 -5.94 -17.62
C PHE A 129 1.56 -5.55 -18.70
N GLY A 130 1.48 -6.16 -19.88
CA GLY A 130 2.43 -5.92 -20.97
C GLY A 130 2.50 -4.44 -21.37
N SER A 131 1.35 -3.85 -21.70
CA SER A 131 1.27 -2.45 -22.16
C SER A 131 1.64 -1.45 -21.07
N ALA A 132 1.15 -1.63 -19.84
CA ALA A 132 1.36 -0.68 -18.75
C ALA A 132 2.83 -0.70 -18.28
N THR A 133 3.41 -1.89 -18.13
CA THR A 133 4.81 -2.04 -17.72
C THR A 133 5.77 -1.58 -18.82
N ALA A 134 5.53 -1.91 -20.09
CA ALA A 134 6.36 -1.45 -21.21
C ALA A 134 6.41 0.08 -21.29
N ALA A 135 5.26 0.74 -21.16
CA ALA A 135 5.15 2.19 -21.16
C ALA A 135 5.97 2.85 -20.02
N LEU A 136 5.88 2.30 -18.80
CA LEU A 136 6.66 2.80 -17.66
C LEU A 136 8.16 2.49 -17.80
N ALA A 137 8.50 1.31 -18.34
CA ALA A 137 9.87 0.88 -18.60
C ALA A 137 10.52 1.66 -19.75
N ARG A 138 9.73 2.37 -20.56
CA ARG A 138 10.14 3.06 -21.79
C ARG A 138 10.80 2.12 -22.78
N VAL A 139 10.21 0.94 -22.95
CA VAL A 139 10.60 -0.07 -23.93
C VAL A 139 9.48 -0.20 -24.95
N PRO A 140 9.76 -0.30 -26.26
CA PRO A 140 8.73 -0.59 -27.26
C PRO A 140 7.93 -1.85 -26.87
N GLU A 141 6.61 -1.79 -26.95
CA GLU A 141 5.75 -2.88 -26.46
C GLU A 141 6.04 -4.21 -27.17
N GLU A 142 6.37 -4.17 -28.47
CA GLU A 142 6.74 -5.36 -29.24
C GLU A 142 8.04 -6.01 -28.75
N ASP A 143 9.04 -5.20 -28.39
CA ASP A 143 10.30 -5.70 -27.82
C ASP A 143 10.06 -6.27 -26.41
N PHE A 144 9.23 -5.59 -25.62
CA PHE A 144 8.82 -6.07 -24.31
C PHE A 144 8.13 -7.42 -24.41
N LYS A 145 7.11 -7.55 -25.27
CA LYS A 145 6.40 -8.82 -25.49
C LYS A 145 7.36 -9.92 -25.94
N ARG A 146 8.21 -9.64 -26.94
CA ARG A 146 9.14 -10.63 -27.49
C ARG A 146 10.09 -11.20 -26.43
N GLU A 147 10.64 -10.36 -25.56
CA GLU A 147 11.67 -10.77 -24.61
C GLU A 147 11.12 -11.15 -23.23
N VAL A 148 10.19 -10.36 -22.67
CA VAL A 148 9.68 -10.57 -21.32
C VAL A 148 8.75 -11.79 -21.25
N TYR A 149 8.00 -12.10 -22.31
CA TYR A 149 7.10 -13.26 -22.28
C TYR A 149 7.84 -14.59 -22.49
N LYS A 150 9.17 -14.57 -22.58
CA LYS A 150 10.00 -15.79 -22.47
C LYS A 150 10.08 -16.31 -21.02
N ILE A 151 9.72 -15.49 -20.03
CA ILE A 151 9.57 -15.88 -18.63
C ILE A 151 8.09 -15.87 -18.24
N ASP A 152 7.73 -16.64 -17.21
CA ASP A 152 6.36 -16.65 -16.69
C ASP A 152 6.00 -15.28 -16.10
N CYS A 153 5.08 -14.58 -16.76
CA CYS A 153 4.58 -13.25 -16.38
C CYS A 153 3.17 -13.28 -15.80
N SER A 154 2.64 -14.47 -15.48
CA SER A 154 1.34 -14.61 -14.83
C SER A 154 1.28 -13.80 -13.54
N HIS A 155 0.09 -13.34 -13.18
CA HIS A 155 -0.12 -12.55 -11.96
C HIS A 155 0.45 -13.26 -10.72
N VAL A 156 0.27 -14.58 -10.67
CA VAL A 156 0.81 -15.46 -9.63
C VAL A 156 2.32 -15.33 -9.53
N GLU A 157 3.02 -15.49 -10.65
CA GLU A 157 4.47 -15.48 -10.64
C GLU A 157 5.04 -14.08 -10.36
N ARG A 158 4.36 -13.02 -10.81
CA ARG A 158 4.72 -11.65 -10.44
C ARG A 158 4.55 -11.38 -8.95
N CYS A 159 3.51 -11.91 -8.30
CA CYS A 159 3.38 -11.85 -6.84
C CYS A 159 4.47 -12.66 -6.13
N ARG A 160 4.77 -13.86 -6.61
CA ARG A 160 5.85 -14.71 -6.05
C ARG A 160 7.24 -14.09 -6.22
N ARG A 161 7.51 -13.31 -7.27
CA ARG A 161 8.75 -12.53 -7.40
C ARG A 161 8.90 -11.51 -6.28
N ALA A 162 7.85 -10.75 -5.99
CA ALA A 162 7.85 -9.83 -4.85
C ALA A 162 8.08 -10.58 -3.54
N LYS A 163 7.45 -11.77 -3.37
CA LYS A 163 7.71 -12.65 -2.22
C LYS A 163 9.18 -12.99 -2.06
N ARG A 164 9.78 -13.54 -3.12
CA ARG A 164 11.16 -14.04 -3.11
C ARG A 164 12.14 -12.92 -2.78
N PHE A 165 11.95 -11.74 -3.39
CA PHE A 165 12.74 -10.57 -3.06
C PHE A 165 12.59 -10.18 -1.58
N ASN A 166 11.35 -10.09 -1.08
CA ASN A 166 11.10 -9.75 0.32
C ASN A 166 11.62 -10.80 1.30
N ASP A 167 11.59 -12.09 0.95
CA ASP A 167 12.16 -13.17 1.75
C ASP A 167 13.69 -12.99 1.89
N ILE A 168 14.39 -12.70 0.79
CA ILE A 168 15.84 -12.46 0.78
C ILE A 168 16.18 -11.26 1.70
N VAL A 169 15.46 -10.15 1.56
CA VAL A 169 15.73 -8.96 2.37
C VAL A 169 15.40 -9.19 3.85
N ALA A 170 14.31 -9.91 4.14
CA ALA A 170 13.93 -10.25 5.52
C ALA A 170 15.01 -11.08 6.23
N ASP A 171 15.55 -12.08 5.53
CA ASP A 171 16.62 -12.93 6.06
C ASP A 171 17.86 -12.12 6.44
N TRP A 172 18.26 -11.18 5.59
CA TRP A 172 19.47 -10.36 5.78
C TRP A 172 19.39 -9.35 6.93
N PHE A 173 18.17 -8.98 7.35
CA PHE A 173 17.94 -8.07 8.46
C PHE A 173 17.40 -8.79 9.71
N SER A 174 17.34 -10.13 9.71
CA SER A 174 16.72 -10.92 10.79
C SER A 174 17.40 -10.76 12.16
N ASN A 175 18.70 -10.49 12.17
CA ASN A 175 19.51 -10.38 13.40
C ASN A 175 20.01 -8.96 13.68
N GLU A 176 19.44 -7.95 13.02
CA GLU A 176 19.89 -6.56 13.18
C GLU A 176 19.12 -5.85 14.29
N GLU A 177 19.85 -5.26 15.24
CA GLU A 177 19.23 -4.58 16.39
C GLU A 177 18.57 -3.25 15.98
N LYS A 178 19.25 -2.46 15.14
CA LYS A 178 18.81 -1.10 14.75
C LYS A 178 18.17 -1.04 13.35
N VAL A 179 18.03 -2.18 12.67
CA VAL A 179 17.40 -2.25 11.36
C VAL A 179 16.33 -3.33 11.38
N SER A 180 15.14 -3.00 10.91
CA SER A 180 14.03 -3.95 10.82
C SER A 180 13.44 -3.95 9.42
N PHE A 181 13.09 -5.13 8.93
CA PHE A 181 12.37 -5.30 7.67
C PHE A 181 10.90 -5.64 7.93
N HIS A 182 10.00 -4.87 7.32
CA HIS A 182 8.56 -4.99 7.50
C HIS A 182 7.90 -5.59 6.25
N ARG A 183 7.36 -6.80 6.44
CA ARG A 183 6.61 -7.57 5.44
C ARG A 183 5.20 -7.04 5.21
N ILE A 184 5.09 -5.88 4.56
CA ILE A 184 3.81 -5.26 4.21
C ILE A 184 3.05 -6.00 3.09
N ASP A 185 3.78 -6.81 2.32
CA ASP A 185 3.27 -7.76 1.33
C ASP A 185 2.36 -8.81 1.97
N ASN A 186 2.74 -9.34 3.14
CA ASN A 186 1.96 -10.35 3.85
C ASN A 186 0.58 -9.84 4.30
N ASP A 187 0.41 -8.52 4.45
CA ASP A 187 -0.88 -7.92 4.78
C ASP A 187 -1.85 -7.91 3.60
N MET A 188 -1.35 -8.11 2.38
CA MET A 188 -2.11 -7.89 1.15
C MET A 188 -2.51 -9.17 0.42
N VAL A 189 -1.93 -10.30 0.82
CA VAL A 189 -2.06 -11.56 0.08
C VAL A 189 -3.05 -12.53 0.73
N ASP A 190 -3.51 -13.49 -0.06
CA ASP A 190 -4.27 -14.68 0.37
C ASP A 190 -3.33 -15.86 0.68
N GLU A 191 -3.90 -17.04 0.96
CA GLU A 191 -3.17 -18.28 1.25
C GLU A 191 -2.30 -18.80 0.09
N ASN A 192 -2.61 -18.40 -1.14
CA ASN A 192 -1.84 -18.76 -2.34
C ASN A 192 -0.79 -17.71 -2.70
N TYR A 193 -0.65 -16.68 -1.85
CA TYR A 193 0.22 -15.55 -2.06
C TYR A 193 -0.20 -14.67 -3.26
N LEU A 194 -1.51 -14.58 -3.53
CA LEU A 194 -2.07 -13.65 -4.51
C LEU A 194 -2.61 -12.41 -3.81
N ILE A 195 -2.51 -11.26 -4.47
CA ILE A 195 -3.09 -10.04 -3.92
C ILE A 195 -4.61 -10.21 -3.75
N ARG A 196 -5.12 -9.85 -2.57
CA ARG A 196 -6.57 -9.88 -2.32
C ARG A 196 -7.25 -8.74 -3.09
N LYS A 197 -8.44 -9.04 -3.64
CA LYS A 197 -9.18 -8.14 -4.54
C LYS A 197 -9.46 -6.77 -3.93
N GLU A 198 -9.66 -6.70 -2.62
CA GLU A 198 -9.91 -5.43 -1.94
C GLU A 198 -8.76 -4.42 -2.02
N PHE A 199 -7.53 -4.86 -2.31
CA PHE A 199 -6.39 -3.95 -2.46
C PHE A 199 -6.19 -3.44 -3.89
N ILE A 200 -6.81 -4.05 -4.89
CA ILE A 200 -6.70 -3.64 -6.29
C ILE A 200 -7.56 -2.39 -6.51
N ARG A 201 -7.00 -1.39 -7.20
CA ARG A 201 -7.73 -0.18 -7.57
C ARG A 201 -8.63 -0.44 -8.78
N PRO A 202 -9.76 0.28 -8.92
CA PRO A 202 -10.62 0.16 -10.10
C PRO A 202 -9.91 0.47 -11.42
N ARG A 203 -8.89 1.34 -11.38
CA ARG A 203 -8.05 1.65 -12.55
C ARG A 203 -7.04 0.54 -12.74
N LYS A 204 -7.29 -0.33 -13.74
CA LYS A 204 -6.46 -1.51 -14.05
C LYS A 204 -4.97 -1.21 -14.29
N THR A 205 -4.63 -0.03 -14.82
CA THR A 205 -3.23 0.35 -15.10
C THR A 205 -2.50 0.97 -13.91
N ASP A 206 -3.15 1.07 -12.74
CA ASP A 206 -2.55 1.70 -11.56
C ASP A 206 -1.74 0.66 -10.79
N HIS A 207 -0.46 0.93 -10.57
CA HIS A 207 0.44 0.08 -9.80
C HIS A 207 0.29 0.25 -8.28
N HIS A 208 -0.54 1.20 -7.83
CA HIS A 208 -0.76 1.47 -6.42
C HIS A 208 -1.90 0.63 -5.87
N ALA A 209 -1.72 0.10 -4.66
CA ALA A 209 -2.81 -0.50 -3.92
C ALA A 209 -3.79 0.57 -3.42
N ARG A 210 -4.97 0.14 -3.01
CA ARG A 210 -5.97 0.98 -2.36
C ARG A 210 -5.49 1.46 -0.99
N ASN A 211 -5.14 2.74 -0.90
CA ASN A 211 -4.59 3.36 0.30
C ASN A 211 -5.53 3.23 1.51
N ASP A 212 -6.84 3.30 1.29
CA ASP A 212 -7.87 3.16 2.33
C ASP A 212 -7.88 1.75 2.95
N MET A 213 -7.39 0.76 2.22
CA MET A 213 -7.28 -0.63 2.67
C MET A 213 -5.89 -0.96 3.21
N THR A 214 -4.82 -0.47 2.60
CA THR A 214 -3.43 -0.76 3.00
C THR A 214 -2.98 0.03 4.22
N LEU A 215 -3.27 1.34 4.28
CA LEU A 215 -2.77 2.22 5.35
C LEU A 215 -3.17 1.72 6.76
N PRO A 216 -4.41 1.27 7.02
CA PRO A 216 -4.76 0.71 8.32
C PRO A 216 -3.88 -0.47 8.78
N LEU A 217 -3.55 -1.38 7.86
CA LEU A 217 -2.76 -2.57 8.14
C LEU A 217 -1.30 -2.21 8.38
N TRP A 218 -0.76 -1.32 7.56
CA TRP A 218 0.63 -0.91 7.68
C TRP A 218 0.86 0.00 8.90
N GLN A 219 -0.12 0.81 9.30
CA GLN A 219 -0.07 1.53 10.57
C GLN A 219 0.02 0.57 11.77
N ASP A 220 -0.74 -0.54 11.73
CA ASP A 220 -0.69 -1.57 12.76
C ASP A 220 0.69 -2.23 12.84
N ARG A 221 1.27 -2.57 11.67
CA ARG A 221 2.62 -3.12 11.57
C ARG A 221 3.73 -2.19 12.07
N LEU A 222 3.52 -0.87 11.98
CA LEU A 222 4.52 0.13 12.34
C LEU A 222 4.26 0.77 13.72
N GLN A 223 3.27 0.28 14.48
CA GLN A 223 2.78 0.97 15.67
C GLN A 223 3.79 1.10 16.82
N ASP A 224 4.74 0.17 16.91
CA ASP A 224 5.79 0.19 17.94
C ASP A 224 6.85 1.25 17.64
N PHE A 225 7.00 1.64 16.38
CA PHE A 225 7.95 2.66 15.93
C PHE A 225 7.32 4.05 15.82
N VAL A 226 5.99 4.10 15.63
CA VAL A 226 5.23 5.34 15.49
C VAL A 226 4.20 5.45 16.61
N PRO A 227 4.49 6.17 17.70
CA PRO A 227 3.61 6.24 18.87
C PRO A 227 2.15 6.63 18.55
N ARG A 228 1.92 7.50 17.55
CA ARG A 228 0.57 7.86 17.12
C ARG A 228 -0.19 6.67 16.55
N TYR A 229 0.46 5.78 15.80
CA TYR A 229 -0.20 4.63 15.19
C TYR A 229 -0.74 3.68 16.26
N LYS A 230 -0.03 3.51 17.39
CA LYS A 230 -0.54 2.76 18.54
C LYS A 230 -1.90 3.27 19.03
N HIS A 231 -2.08 4.59 19.12
CA HIS A 231 -3.36 5.19 19.49
C HIS A 231 -4.45 4.99 18.41
N ILE A 232 -4.09 5.11 17.13
CA ILE A 232 -5.02 4.90 16.00
C ILE A 232 -5.51 3.45 15.98
N VAL A 233 -4.59 2.49 16.11
CA VAL A 233 -4.87 1.06 16.15
C VAL A 233 -5.78 0.74 17.32
N ALA A 234 -5.44 1.18 18.54
CA ALA A 234 -6.26 0.95 19.72
C ALA A 234 -7.70 1.45 19.56
N ARG A 235 -7.87 2.67 19.01
CA ARG A 235 -9.21 3.23 18.72
C ARG A 235 -9.97 2.40 17.69
N ARG A 236 -9.30 1.93 16.64
CA ARG A 236 -9.91 1.10 15.59
C ARG A 236 -10.37 -0.25 16.17
N HIS A 237 -9.56 -0.87 17.02
CA HIS A 237 -9.93 -2.11 17.72
C HIS A 237 -11.13 -1.90 18.64
N ALA A 238 -11.12 -0.85 19.46
CA ALA A 238 -12.24 -0.51 20.34
C ALA A 238 -13.55 -0.29 19.55
N HIS A 239 -13.46 0.40 18.41
CA HIS A 239 -14.62 0.61 17.54
C HIS A 239 -15.15 -0.71 16.93
N LYS A 240 -14.27 -1.59 16.45
CA LYS A 240 -14.66 -2.92 15.93
C LYS A 240 -15.36 -3.76 17.01
N LEU A 241 -14.84 -3.75 18.24
CA LEU A 241 -15.46 -4.46 19.36
C LEU A 241 -16.84 -3.89 19.71
N ALA A 242 -17.00 -2.56 19.69
CA ALA A 242 -18.29 -1.92 19.92
C ALA A 242 -19.32 -2.27 18.82
N LEU A 243 -18.90 -2.32 17.55
CA LEU A 243 -19.76 -2.75 16.44
C LEU A 243 -20.16 -4.22 16.57
N ALA A 244 -19.21 -5.10 16.93
CA ALA A 244 -19.48 -6.52 17.13
C ALA A 244 -20.45 -6.74 18.30
N ALA A 245 -20.26 -6.04 19.42
CA ALA A 245 -21.16 -6.08 20.58
C ALA A 245 -22.57 -5.57 20.24
N LYS A 246 -22.68 -4.55 19.39
CA LYS A 246 -23.98 -4.05 18.91
C LYS A 246 -24.67 -5.06 17.98
N ALA A 247 -23.91 -5.79 17.16
CA ALA A 247 -24.44 -6.82 16.27
C ALA A 247 -24.87 -8.09 17.01
N SER A 248 -24.24 -8.41 18.16
CA SER A 248 -24.59 -9.55 19.01
C SER A 248 -25.61 -9.23 20.10
N ALA A 249 -25.93 -7.96 20.33
CA ALA A 249 -27.01 -7.58 21.25
C ALA A 249 -28.34 -8.10 20.71
N PRO A 250 -29.16 -8.78 21.54
CA PRO A 250 -30.50 -9.20 21.12
C PRO A 250 -31.25 -7.95 20.65
N ALA A 251 -31.92 -8.06 19.50
CA ALA A 251 -32.81 -7.01 19.04
C ALA A 251 -33.72 -6.63 20.22
N PRO A 252 -33.88 -5.33 20.54
CA PRO A 252 -34.81 -4.94 21.58
C PRO A 252 -36.13 -5.65 21.26
N ALA A 253 -36.66 -6.40 22.23
CA ALA A 253 -37.96 -7.02 22.09
C ALA A 253 -38.89 -5.89 21.67
N VAL A 254 -39.32 -5.93 20.41
CA VAL A 254 -40.39 -5.06 19.95
C VAL A 254 -41.57 -5.62 20.72
N GLU A 255 -41.85 -5.06 21.89
CA GLU A 255 -43.16 -5.17 22.48
C GLU A 255 -44.09 -4.69 21.39
N ALA A 256 -44.80 -5.66 20.81
CA ALA A 256 -45.86 -5.41 19.88
C ALA A 256 -46.92 -4.64 20.66
N LEU A 257 -46.76 -3.32 20.73
CA LEU A 257 -47.86 -2.41 20.90
C LEU A 257 -48.77 -2.69 19.71
N ALA A 258 -49.78 -3.51 19.97
CA ALA A 258 -50.93 -3.72 19.12
C ALA A 258 -51.65 -2.38 18.97
N LEU A 259 -51.11 -1.51 18.13
CA LEU A 259 -51.87 -0.43 17.52
C LEU A 259 -52.69 -1.08 16.43
N VAL A 260 -53.92 -1.45 16.81
CA VAL A 260 -55.04 -1.62 15.91
C VAL A 260 -55.21 -0.29 15.16
N GLY A 261 -54.59 -0.21 13.99
CA GLY A 261 -54.67 0.89 13.06
C GLY A 261 -54.62 0.31 11.66
N GLU A 262 -55.64 0.63 10.87
CA GLU A 262 -55.97 0.06 9.57
C GLU A 262 -54.77 -0.12 8.63
N PRO A 263 -54.77 -1.17 7.77
CA PRO A 263 -53.66 -1.42 6.86
C PRO A 263 -53.55 -0.26 5.86
N ALA A 264 -52.45 0.50 5.96
CA ALA A 264 -52.04 1.39 4.88
C ALA A 264 -51.84 0.55 3.62
N ALA A 265 -52.62 0.85 2.57
CA ALA A 265 -52.60 0.14 1.32
C ALA A 265 -51.16 0.00 0.79
N ALA A 266 -50.78 -1.22 0.42
CA ALA A 266 -49.48 -1.49 -0.16
C ALA A 266 -49.36 -0.75 -1.51
N VAL A 267 -48.26 -0.02 -1.69
CA VAL A 267 -47.90 0.57 -2.98
C VAL A 267 -47.50 -0.59 -3.92
N PRO A 268 -48.17 -0.80 -5.05
CA PRO A 268 -47.79 -1.84 -6.00
C PRO A 268 -46.38 -1.55 -6.54
N ALA A 269 -45.54 -2.61 -6.60
CA ALA A 269 -44.10 -2.54 -6.88
C ALA A 269 -43.69 -2.02 -8.28
N ASN A 270 -44.60 -1.41 -9.04
CA ASN A 270 -44.38 -0.97 -10.42
C ASN A 270 -44.77 0.49 -10.72
N GLU A 271 -45.09 1.31 -9.72
CA GLU A 271 -45.19 2.77 -9.95
C GLU A 271 -43.80 3.42 -9.84
N ALA A 272 -43.25 3.85 -10.97
CA ALA A 272 -42.04 4.66 -11.00
C ALA A 272 -42.30 6.03 -10.33
N ALA A 273 -41.40 6.45 -9.43
CA ALA A 273 -41.50 7.76 -8.79
C ALA A 273 -41.49 8.89 -9.83
N PRO A 274 -42.43 9.85 -9.76
CA PRO A 274 -42.44 10.99 -10.67
C PRO A 274 -41.20 11.86 -10.45
N ARG A 275 -40.71 12.49 -11.53
CA ARG A 275 -39.45 13.26 -11.52
C ARG A 275 -39.64 14.77 -11.31
N ASP A 276 -40.88 15.24 -11.26
CA ASP A 276 -41.24 16.63 -11.01
C ASP A 276 -41.62 16.81 -9.53
N GLU A 277 -41.14 17.91 -8.95
CA GLU A 277 -41.26 18.23 -7.53
C GLU A 277 -42.72 18.39 -7.07
N ASN A 278 -43.61 18.90 -7.94
CA ASN A 278 -45.03 19.03 -7.62
C ASN A 278 -45.74 17.66 -7.61
N ALA A 279 -45.39 16.77 -8.54
CA ALA A 279 -45.91 15.41 -8.57
C ALA A 279 -45.38 14.54 -7.42
N VAL A 280 -44.14 14.78 -6.94
CA VAL A 280 -43.58 14.10 -5.76
C VAL A 280 -44.35 14.48 -4.50
N GLN A 281 -44.68 15.76 -4.31
CA GLN A 281 -45.44 16.22 -3.15
C GLN A 281 -46.87 15.66 -3.15
N ALA A 282 -47.53 15.61 -4.31
CA ALA A 282 -48.84 14.98 -4.44
C ALA A 282 -48.80 13.46 -4.17
N TRP A 283 -47.74 12.78 -4.63
CA TRP A 283 -47.52 11.36 -4.40
C TRP A 283 -47.26 11.04 -2.92
N LEU A 284 -46.42 11.82 -2.23
CA LEU A 284 -46.15 11.67 -0.79
C LEU A 284 -47.40 11.92 0.07
N LYS A 285 -48.18 12.95 -0.27
CA LYS A 285 -49.44 13.28 0.41
C LYS A 285 -50.48 12.16 0.27
N ARG A 286 -50.53 11.47 -0.87
CA ARG A 286 -51.43 10.32 -1.11
C ARG A 286 -51.15 9.13 -0.20
N TRP A 287 -49.89 8.93 0.20
CA TRP A 287 -49.46 7.80 1.03
C TRP A 287 -49.24 8.18 2.51
N GLY A 288 -49.79 9.31 2.94
CA GLY A 288 -49.76 9.74 4.35
C GLY A 288 -48.36 10.09 4.87
N ARG A 289 -47.39 10.34 3.99
CA ARG A 289 -46.03 10.75 4.37
C ARG A 289 -45.93 12.25 4.20
N GLN A 290 -45.93 12.99 5.31
CA GLN A 290 -45.54 14.40 5.28
C GLN A 290 -44.03 14.48 5.02
N ALA A 291 -43.62 15.33 4.08
CA ALA A 291 -42.22 15.65 3.81
C ALA A 291 -41.61 16.46 4.96
#